data_AF-A0A6C0L0U9-F1
#
_entry.id   AF-A0A6C0L0U9-F1
#
_cell.length_a   1.000
_cell.length_b   1.000
_cell.length_c   1.000
_cell.angle_alpha   90.00
_cell.angle_beta   90.00
_cell.angle_gamma   90.00
#
_symmetry.space_group_name_H-M   'P 1'
#
loop_
_entity.id
_entity.type
_entity.pdbx_description
1 polymer ?
#
loop_
_entity_poly.entity_id
_entity_poly.type
_entity_poly.pdbx_seq_one_letter_code
_entity_poly.pdbx_strand_id
1 'polypeptide(L)'
;MASVLYRIIPLRILRRTTGVKFDEIVPSDIPKIDGIDRVIHGPNSISPGPVEESTPPVKRPWYMHSGQDDNLMVLQGTRYVDIFNPTKKERASFIITPDKIFKNDKLYYDGPAMIVWPAGIFHRIISGEEGSISVNFSTRTNKFDIKDNFNIYDLNVHSGEYRVIKDGSEDQPILEYDYPNDELKELFKQY
;
A
#
# COMPACT_ATOMS: atom_id res chain seq x y z
N MET A 1 -4.53 10.23 19.79
CA MET A 1 -5.29 8.98 19.57
C MET A 1 -4.32 7.82 19.59
N ALA A 2 -4.68 6.66 20.14
CA ALA A 2 -3.81 5.48 20.05
C ALA A 2 -3.59 5.14 18.56
N SER A 3 -2.35 5.19 18.10
CA SER A 3 -1.98 4.79 16.74
C SER A 3 -2.36 3.32 16.55
N VAL A 4 -3.35 3.06 15.71
CA VAL A 4 -3.75 1.70 15.31
C VAL A 4 -2.71 1.21 14.28
N LEU A 5 -2.18 0.00 14.44
CA LEU A 5 -1.19 -0.55 13.49
C LEU A 5 -1.82 -0.81 12.11
N TYR A 6 -3.02 -1.39 12.08
CA TYR A 6 -3.75 -1.66 10.84
C TYR A 6 -5.25 -1.83 11.10
N ARG A 7 -6.05 -1.78 10.03
CA ARG A 7 -7.45 -2.20 9.99
C ARG A 7 -7.68 -3.10 8.79
N ILE A 8 -8.75 -3.89 8.82
CA ILE A 8 -9.26 -4.62 7.66
C ILE A 8 -10.69 -4.15 7.44
N ILE A 9 -11.02 -3.85 6.19
CA ILE A 9 -12.35 -3.50 5.73
C ILE A 9 -12.83 -4.64 4.82
N PRO A 10 -13.65 -5.56 5.34
CA PRO A 10 -14.30 -6.58 4.54
C PRO A 10 -15.17 -5.97 3.43
N LEU A 11 -15.14 -6.54 2.23
CA LEU A 11 -16.11 -6.19 1.20
C LEU A 11 -17.40 -6.98 1.41
N ARG A 12 -18.53 -6.34 1.09
CA ARG A 12 -19.86 -6.96 1.12
C ARG A 12 -20.09 -7.72 -0.18
N ILE A 13 -20.43 -8.99 -0.04
CA ILE A 13 -20.78 -9.88 -1.16
C ILE A 13 -22.12 -9.45 -1.73
N LEU A 14 -22.11 -8.99 -2.99
CA LEU A 14 -23.33 -8.66 -3.72
C LEU A 14 -23.83 -9.85 -4.56
N ARG A 15 -22.91 -10.52 -5.26
CA ARG A 15 -23.26 -11.65 -6.12
C ARG A 15 -22.11 -12.63 -6.28
N ARG A 16 -22.45 -13.90 -6.42
CA ARG A 16 -21.55 -14.98 -6.87
C ARG A 16 -22.25 -15.77 -7.97
N THR A 17 -21.64 -15.84 -9.15
CA THR A 17 -22.10 -16.71 -10.25
C THR A 17 -20.89 -17.37 -10.91
N THR A 18 -21.12 -18.36 -11.77
CA THR A 18 -20.05 -18.94 -12.60
C THR A 18 -19.31 -17.83 -13.34
N GLY A 19 -18.00 -17.73 -13.11
CA GLY A 19 -17.13 -16.74 -13.74
C GLY A 19 -17.25 -15.30 -13.24
N VAL A 20 -18.08 -15.00 -12.23
CA VAL A 20 -18.24 -13.63 -11.71
C VAL A 20 -18.29 -13.59 -10.18
N LYS A 21 -17.40 -12.79 -9.59
CA LYS A 21 -17.46 -12.35 -8.20
C LYS A 21 -17.79 -10.86 -8.21
N PHE A 22 -18.85 -10.48 -7.50
CA PHE A 22 -19.26 -9.10 -7.37
C PHE A 22 -19.34 -8.73 -5.89
N ASP A 23 -18.50 -7.78 -5.52
CA ASP A 23 -18.28 -7.30 -4.17
C ASP A 23 -18.33 -5.78 -4.17
N GLU A 24 -18.74 -5.20 -3.06
CA GLU A 24 -18.69 -3.76 -2.85
C GLU A 24 -17.99 -3.40 -1.55
N ILE A 25 -17.39 -2.22 -1.52
CA ILE A 25 -17.04 -1.56 -0.26
C ILE A 25 -18.30 -0.81 0.18
N VAL A 26 -18.75 -1.05 1.41
CA VAL A 26 -19.92 -0.34 1.95
C VAL A 26 -19.58 1.15 2.01
N PRO A 27 -20.45 2.07 1.52
CA PRO A 27 -20.14 3.49 1.46
C PRO A 27 -19.70 4.13 2.78
N SER A 28 -20.22 3.65 3.92
CA SER A 28 -19.82 4.10 5.26
C SER A 28 -18.37 3.74 5.63
N ASP A 29 -17.83 2.73 4.98
CA ASP A 29 -16.52 2.16 5.26
C ASP A 29 -15.47 2.64 4.25
N ILE A 30 -15.91 3.31 3.17
CA ILE A 30 -15.01 3.93 2.20
C ILE A 30 -14.23 5.04 2.92
N PRO A 31 -12.88 4.93 3.04
CA PRO A 31 -12.08 5.98 3.62
C PRO A 31 -12.16 7.24 2.74
N LYS A 32 -11.78 8.41 3.28
CA LYS A 32 -11.61 9.59 2.43
C LYS A 32 -10.56 9.28 1.36
N ILE A 33 -10.88 9.54 0.10
CA ILE A 33 -10.01 9.26 -1.04
C ILE A 33 -9.45 10.59 -1.56
N ASP A 34 -8.15 10.79 -1.38
CA ASP A 34 -7.42 11.94 -1.94
C ASP A 34 -6.57 11.54 -3.16
N GLY A 35 -6.37 10.24 -3.39
CA GLY A 35 -5.70 9.69 -4.56
C GLY A 35 -5.98 8.21 -4.74
N ILE A 36 -5.83 7.72 -5.97
CA ILE A 36 -6.02 6.31 -6.33
C ILE A 36 -4.83 5.86 -7.18
N ASP A 37 -4.09 4.88 -6.69
CA ASP A 37 -2.91 4.35 -7.36
C ASP A 37 -3.19 2.95 -7.91
N ARG A 38 -2.90 2.75 -9.18
CA ARG A 38 -2.82 1.41 -9.77
C ARG A 38 -1.38 0.90 -9.65
N VAL A 39 -1.19 -0.24 -8.99
CA VAL A 39 0.15 -0.80 -8.77
C VAL A 39 0.22 -2.22 -9.32
N ILE A 40 1.18 -2.44 -10.22
CA ILE A 40 1.46 -3.75 -10.82
C ILE A 40 2.88 -4.15 -10.45
N HIS A 41 3.02 -5.29 -9.79
CA HIS A 41 4.30 -5.92 -9.53
C HIS A 41 4.44 -7.17 -10.41
N GLY A 42 5.61 -7.33 -11.02
CA GLY A 42 5.97 -8.60 -11.67
C GLY A 42 6.19 -9.72 -10.65
N PRO A 43 6.54 -10.93 -11.11
CA PRO A 43 6.94 -12.05 -10.25
C PRO A 43 7.98 -11.67 -9.20
N ASN A 44 7.76 -12.06 -7.93
CA ASN A 44 8.75 -11.95 -6.85
C ASN A 44 9.39 -10.55 -6.66
N SER A 45 8.69 -9.49 -7.07
CA SER A 45 9.18 -8.12 -7.00
C SER A 45 9.19 -7.64 -5.56
N ILE A 46 10.27 -6.98 -5.15
CA ILE A 46 10.45 -6.39 -3.82
C ILE A 46 10.19 -4.89 -3.91
N SER A 47 9.37 -4.37 -3.01
CA SER A 47 9.03 -2.95 -2.95
C SER A 47 9.04 -2.48 -1.48
N PRO A 48 9.96 -1.57 -1.06
CA PRO A 48 10.98 -0.92 -1.89
C PRO A 48 12.02 -1.89 -2.43
N GLY A 49 12.60 -1.55 -3.58
CA GLY A 49 13.75 -2.26 -4.12
C GLY A 49 14.98 -2.11 -3.22
N PRO A 50 15.98 -3.01 -3.34
CA PRO A 50 17.26 -2.88 -2.66
C PRO A 50 17.92 -1.50 -2.89
N VAL A 51 18.61 -0.98 -1.89
CA VAL A 51 19.42 0.25 -1.99
C VAL A 51 20.88 -0.13 -1.75
N GLU A 52 21.57 -0.49 -2.83
CA GLU A 52 22.95 -0.99 -2.77
C GLU A 52 23.97 0.12 -2.47
N GLU A 53 23.60 1.38 -2.74
CA GLU A 53 24.44 2.56 -2.50
C GLU A 53 24.46 2.98 -1.03
N SER A 54 23.55 2.46 -0.21
CA SER A 54 23.52 2.72 1.23
C SER A 54 24.68 2.05 1.96
N THR A 55 25.11 2.58 3.11
CA THR A 55 26.23 2.03 3.89
C THR A 55 25.78 1.64 5.32
N PRO A 56 25.77 0.33 5.66
CA PRO A 56 25.92 -0.81 4.75
C PRO A 56 24.75 -0.93 3.75
N PRO A 57 24.93 -1.67 2.64
CA PRO A 57 23.86 -1.92 1.66
C PRO A 57 22.63 -2.58 2.28
N VAL A 58 21.43 -2.10 1.92
CA VAL A 58 20.16 -2.59 2.46
C VAL A 58 19.37 -3.32 1.38
N LYS A 59 19.32 -4.66 1.50
CA LYS A 59 18.64 -5.53 0.53
C LYS A 59 17.12 -5.56 0.65
N ARG A 60 16.60 -5.21 1.82
CA ARG A 60 15.17 -5.33 2.13
C ARG A 60 14.65 -4.15 2.96
N PRO A 61 14.68 -2.94 2.37
CA PRO A 61 14.34 -1.70 3.05
C PRO A 61 12.84 -1.58 3.31
N TRP A 62 12.45 -0.45 3.91
CA TRP A 62 11.07 -0.10 4.23
C TRP A 62 10.66 1.24 3.61
N TYR A 63 9.39 1.36 3.21
CA TYR A 63 8.74 2.63 2.94
C TYR A 63 7.95 3.08 4.16
N MET A 64 7.74 4.39 4.30
CA MET A 64 6.80 4.96 5.27
C MET A 64 6.26 6.27 4.72
N HIS A 65 4.94 6.44 4.85
CA HIS A 65 4.28 7.69 4.52
C HIS A 65 4.04 8.56 5.74
N SER A 66 4.56 9.79 5.75
CA SER A 66 4.47 10.70 6.91
C SER A 66 3.08 11.32 7.07
N GLY A 67 2.38 11.52 5.96
CA GLY A 67 1.11 12.23 5.90
C GLY A 67 -0.02 11.51 5.17
N GLN A 68 0.15 10.23 4.82
CA GLN A 68 -0.82 9.45 4.06
C GLN A 68 -1.10 8.09 4.71
N ASP A 69 -2.38 7.74 4.82
CA ASP A 69 -2.81 6.37 5.07
C ASP A 69 -2.94 5.64 3.73
N ASP A 70 -2.58 4.35 3.71
CA ASP A 70 -2.79 3.49 2.55
C ASP A 70 -3.93 2.52 2.82
N ASN A 71 -4.78 2.37 1.81
CA ASN A 71 -5.92 1.49 1.83
C ASN A 71 -5.80 0.54 0.62
N LEU A 72 -5.07 -0.56 0.80
CA LEU A 72 -4.65 -1.48 -0.24
C LEU A 72 -5.72 -2.56 -0.50
N MET A 73 -6.04 -2.78 -1.76
CA MET A 73 -6.86 -3.91 -2.23
C MET A 73 -6.14 -4.69 -3.32
N VAL A 74 -5.95 -5.99 -3.12
CA VAL A 74 -5.34 -6.88 -4.12
C VAL A 74 -6.42 -7.39 -5.07
N LEU A 75 -6.23 -7.19 -6.36
CA LEU A 75 -7.16 -7.61 -7.42
C LEU A 75 -6.70 -8.89 -8.12
N GLN A 76 -5.40 -9.13 -8.18
CA GLN A 76 -4.81 -10.35 -8.75
C GLN A 76 -3.51 -10.71 -8.04
N GLY A 77 -3.23 -12.01 -7.96
CA GLY A 77 -1.98 -12.55 -7.44
C GLY A 77 -1.92 -12.53 -5.91
N THR A 78 -0.70 -12.48 -5.38
CA THR A 78 -0.46 -12.51 -3.93
C THR A 78 0.49 -11.39 -3.53
N ARG A 79 0.24 -10.76 -2.39
CA ARG A 79 1.18 -9.85 -1.74
C ARG A 79 1.53 -10.33 -0.35
N TYR A 80 2.82 -10.37 -0.07
CA TYR A 80 3.39 -10.54 1.25
C TYR A 80 3.72 -9.15 1.79
N VAL A 81 3.02 -8.72 2.82
CA VAL A 81 3.13 -7.36 3.36
C VAL A 81 3.60 -7.42 4.80
N ASP A 82 4.74 -6.80 5.09
CA ASP A 82 5.17 -6.55 6.46
C ASP A 82 4.81 -5.11 6.82
N ILE A 83 4.31 -4.91 8.05
CA ILE A 83 4.11 -3.59 8.62
C ILE A 83 4.72 -3.47 10.01
N PHE A 84 5.17 -2.27 10.37
CA PHE A 84 5.81 -1.97 11.65
C PHE A 84 5.48 -0.57 12.17
N ASN A 85 5.12 -0.50 13.45
CA ASN A 85 4.94 0.75 14.19
C ASN A 85 6.20 1.04 15.03
N PRO A 86 6.98 2.09 14.73
CA PRO A 86 8.22 2.39 15.44
C PRO A 86 8.01 2.87 16.87
N THR A 87 6.89 3.55 17.14
CA THR A 87 6.57 4.10 18.46
C THR A 87 6.16 3.01 19.44
N LYS A 88 5.33 2.06 18.97
CA LYS A 88 4.83 0.95 19.80
C LYS A 88 5.68 -0.32 19.71
N LYS A 89 6.57 -0.39 18.73
CA LYS A 89 7.37 -1.59 18.39
C LYS A 89 6.49 -2.82 18.09
N GLU A 90 5.34 -2.55 17.49
CA GLU A 90 4.38 -3.56 17.07
C GLU A 90 4.58 -3.89 15.60
N ARG A 91 4.42 -5.16 15.23
CA ARG A 91 4.57 -5.63 13.85
C ARG A 91 3.48 -6.61 13.46
N ALA A 92 3.19 -6.68 12.17
CA ALA A 92 2.36 -7.73 11.59
C ALA A 92 2.85 -8.07 10.19
N SER A 93 2.72 -9.34 9.82
CA SER A 93 2.97 -9.81 8.47
C SER A 93 1.69 -10.41 7.90
N PHE A 94 1.38 -10.06 6.66
CA PHE A 94 0.18 -10.49 5.96
C PHE A 94 0.51 -11.20 4.66
N ILE A 95 -0.31 -12.20 4.33
CA ILE A 95 -0.40 -12.76 2.98
C ILE A 95 -1.78 -12.38 2.46
N ILE A 96 -1.83 -11.62 1.38
CA ILE A 96 -3.03 -10.99 0.87
C ILE A 96 -3.25 -11.46 -0.56
N THR A 97 -4.40 -12.10 -0.79
CA THR A 97 -4.90 -12.43 -2.13
C THR A 97 -6.23 -11.70 -2.36
N PRO A 98 -6.83 -11.75 -3.55
CA PRO A 98 -8.13 -11.16 -3.79
C PRO A 98 -9.25 -11.72 -2.90
N ASP A 99 -9.06 -12.93 -2.36
CA ASP A 99 -10.12 -13.67 -1.67
C ASP A 99 -9.78 -14.04 -0.22
N LYS A 100 -8.54 -13.85 0.23
CA LYS A 100 -8.10 -14.29 1.56
C LYS A 100 -7.04 -13.36 2.13
N ILE A 101 -7.07 -13.23 3.44
CA ILE A 101 -6.02 -12.58 4.22
C ILE A 101 -5.53 -13.56 5.27
N PHE A 102 -4.23 -13.80 5.28
CA PHE A 102 -3.53 -14.48 6.35
C PHE A 102 -2.74 -13.46 7.16
N LYS A 103 -2.66 -13.66 8.47
CA LYS A 103 -1.82 -12.87 9.37
C LYS A 103 -0.94 -13.81 10.17
N ASN A 104 0.37 -13.61 10.10
CA ASN A 104 1.36 -14.47 10.77
C ASN A 104 1.09 -15.97 10.49
N ASP A 105 0.95 -16.30 9.20
CA ASP A 105 0.73 -17.66 8.66
C ASP A 105 -0.57 -18.35 9.08
N LYS A 106 -1.53 -17.60 9.65
CA LYS A 106 -2.86 -18.11 9.99
C LYS A 106 -3.93 -17.38 9.19
N LEU A 107 -4.92 -18.12 8.69
CA LEU A 107 -6.09 -17.54 8.03
C LEU A 107 -6.74 -16.55 9.00
N TYR A 108 -6.79 -15.29 8.58
CA TYR A 108 -7.29 -14.19 9.39
C TYR A 108 -8.65 -13.72 8.88
N TYR A 109 -8.86 -13.74 7.56
CA TYR A 109 -10.14 -13.48 6.93
C TYR A 109 -10.28 -14.28 5.63
N ASP A 110 -11.44 -14.93 5.44
CA ASP A 110 -11.77 -15.74 4.27
C ASP A 110 -12.78 -14.99 3.38
N GLY A 111 -12.29 -13.93 2.72
CA GLY A 111 -13.07 -13.14 1.78
C GLY A 111 -12.28 -11.95 1.22
N PRO A 112 -12.88 -11.23 0.24
CA PRO A 112 -12.30 -10.01 -0.29
C PRO A 112 -12.29 -8.91 0.75
N ALA A 113 -11.16 -8.23 0.89
CA ALA A 113 -11.00 -7.18 1.87
C ALA A 113 -9.92 -6.18 1.45
N MET A 114 -10.08 -4.95 1.94
CA MET A 114 -9.08 -3.92 1.89
C MET A 114 -8.30 -3.93 3.20
N ILE A 115 -6.97 -3.89 3.12
CA ILE A 115 -6.10 -3.74 4.28
C ILE A 115 -5.68 -2.27 4.39
N VAL A 116 -5.68 -1.74 5.61
CA VAL A 116 -5.39 -0.33 5.86
C VAL A 116 -4.27 -0.23 6.87
N TRP A 117 -3.25 0.57 6.59
CA TRP A 117 -2.29 1.02 7.60
C TRP A 117 -2.20 2.55 7.60
N PRO A 118 -2.21 3.19 8.79
CA PRO A 118 -2.14 4.64 8.87
C PRO A 118 -0.75 5.22 8.51
N ALA A 119 -0.72 6.54 8.30
CA ALA A 119 0.50 7.33 8.22
C ALA A 119 1.43 7.05 9.41
N GLY A 120 2.74 7.00 9.14
CA GLY A 120 3.78 6.67 10.11
C GLY A 120 4.02 5.17 10.30
N ILE A 121 3.24 4.30 9.67
CA ILE A 121 3.50 2.86 9.66
C ILE A 121 4.47 2.52 8.53
N PHE A 122 5.59 1.90 8.92
CA PHE A 122 6.55 1.35 7.99
C PHE A 122 5.95 0.13 7.33
N HIS A 123 6.13 0.00 6.02
CA HIS A 123 5.65 -1.15 5.27
C HIS A 123 6.60 -1.53 4.14
N ARG A 124 6.55 -2.80 3.75
CA ARG A 124 7.28 -3.34 2.60
C ARG A 124 6.55 -4.56 2.05
N ILE A 125 6.72 -4.80 0.76
CA ILE A 125 5.91 -5.73 -0.01
C ILE A 125 6.82 -6.68 -0.82
N ILE A 126 6.40 -7.93 -0.95
CA ILE A 126 6.80 -8.82 -2.06
C ILE A 126 5.54 -9.25 -2.80
N SER A 127 5.58 -9.29 -4.13
CA SER A 127 4.59 -10.04 -4.90
C SER A 127 4.90 -11.53 -4.92
N GLY A 128 3.87 -12.36 -5.11
CA GLY A 128 4.05 -13.80 -5.33
C GLY A 128 4.70 -14.14 -6.67
N GLU A 129 4.84 -15.43 -6.93
CA GLU A 129 5.47 -15.98 -8.14
C GLU A 129 4.75 -15.54 -9.43
N GLU A 130 3.43 -15.35 -9.37
CA GLU A 130 2.62 -14.85 -10.50
C GLU A 130 2.56 -13.32 -10.58
N GLY A 131 3.29 -12.62 -9.71
CA GLY A 131 3.17 -11.17 -9.53
C GLY A 131 1.92 -10.75 -8.74
N SER A 132 1.57 -9.47 -8.82
CA SER A 132 0.33 -8.95 -8.24
C SER A 132 -0.18 -7.68 -8.90
N ILE A 133 -1.50 -7.50 -8.91
CA ILE A 133 -2.16 -6.27 -9.29
C ILE A 133 -2.97 -5.78 -8.10
N SER A 134 -2.84 -4.50 -7.75
CA SER A 134 -3.61 -3.89 -6.68
C SER A 134 -4.05 -2.48 -7.03
N VAL A 135 -5.03 -2.00 -6.26
CA VAL A 135 -5.35 -0.59 -6.15
C VAL A 135 -5.06 -0.15 -4.73
N ASN A 136 -4.45 1.03 -4.58
CA ASN A 136 -4.30 1.71 -3.29
C ASN A 136 -5.14 2.98 -3.31
N PHE A 137 -5.94 3.20 -2.28
CA PHE A 137 -6.61 4.48 -2.07
C PHE A 137 -5.86 5.24 -0.98
N SER A 138 -5.39 6.43 -1.28
CA SER A 138 -4.66 7.25 -0.31
C SER A 138 -5.61 8.18 0.44
N THR A 139 -5.45 8.26 1.76
CA THR A 139 -6.11 9.27 2.60
C THR A 139 -5.04 10.22 3.11
N ARG A 140 -5.09 11.49 2.69
CA ARG A 140 -4.06 12.48 3.03
C ARG A 140 -4.47 13.29 4.24
N THR A 141 -3.53 13.41 5.17
CA THR A 141 -3.65 14.25 6.35
C THR A 141 -3.13 15.65 6.07
N ASN A 142 -3.25 16.56 7.04
CA ASN A 142 -2.66 17.89 6.96
C ASN A 142 -1.12 17.90 6.96
N LYS A 143 -0.47 16.75 7.18
CA LYS A 143 0.99 16.59 7.11
C LYS A 143 1.48 16.15 5.73
N PHE A 144 0.58 15.92 4.78
CA PHE A 144 0.96 15.47 3.45
C PHE A 144 1.65 16.59 2.67
N ASP A 145 2.86 16.35 2.21
CA ASP A 145 3.52 17.08 1.13
C ASP A 145 4.10 16.06 0.15
N ILE A 146 3.70 16.13 -1.12
CA ILE A 146 4.12 15.17 -2.14
C ILE A 146 5.66 15.07 -2.24
N LYS A 147 6.38 16.15 -1.93
CA LYS A 147 7.84 16.22 -2.02
C LYS A 147 8.57 15.38 -0.97
N ASP A 148 7.96 15.16 0.19
CA ASP A 148 8.57 14.44 1.31
C ASP A 148 7.67 13.33 1.90
N ASN A 149 6.50 13.10 1.31
CA ASN A 149 5.50 12.18 1.85
C ASN A 149 6.02 10.74 1.92
N PHE A 150 7.06 10.36 1.18
CA PHE A 150 7.66 9.05 1.33
C PHE A 150 9.18 9.11 1.17
N ASN A 151 9.87 8.19 1.85
CA ASN A 151 11.29 7.94 1.72
C ASN A 151 11.56 6.44 1.88
N ILE A 152 12.77 6.01 1.55
CA ILE A 152 13.25 4.65 1.82
C ILE A 152 14.10 4.65 3.07
N TYR A 153 13.85 3.67 3.94
CA TYR A 153 14.46 3.60 5.25
C TYR A 153 15.18 2.27 5.51
N ASP A 154 16.27 2.38 6.24
CA ASP A 154 16.88 1.30 7.02
C ASP A 154 16.26 1.35 8.42
N LEU A 155 15.57 0.29 8.81
CA LEU A 155 14.79 0.22 10.05
C LEU A 155 15.20 -1.02 10.85
N ASN A 156 15.57 -0.80 12.11
CA ASN A 156 15.76 -1.84 13.09
C ASN A 156 14.43 -2.16 13.79
N VAL A 157 13.82 -3.28 13.45
CA VAL A 157 12.52 -3.72 14.00
C VAL A 157 12.56 -4.09 15.49
N HIS A 158 13.73 -4.20 16.12
CA HIS A 158 13.85 -4.45 17.55
C HIS A 158 13.93 -3.14 18.36
N SER A 159 14.76 -2.19 17.92
CA SER A 159 14.89 -0.90 18.62
C SER A 159 13.79 0.09 18.23
N GLY A 160 13.29 0.01 16.99
CA GLY A 160 12.40 1.00 16.36
C GLY A 160 13.17 2.18 15.74
N GLU A 161 14.50 2.19 15.82
CA GLU A 161 15.34 3.21 15.21
C GLU A 161 15.41 3.01 13.70
N TYR A 162 15.40 4.12 12.98
CA TYR A 162 15.50 4.12 11.54
C TYR A 162 16.27 5.33 11.03
N ARG A 163 16.78 5.22 9.81
CA ARG A 163 17.38 6.33 9.07
C ARG A 163 16.92 6.29 7.62
N VAL A 164 16.81 7.46 7.01
CA VAL A 164 16.58 7.59 5.58
C VAL A 164 17.83 7.10 4.85
N ILE A 165 17.64 6.24 3.85
CA ILE A 165 18.72 5.72 3.00
C ILE A 165 18.56 6.11 1.53
N LYS A 166 17.37 6.57 1.13
CA LYS A 166 17.10 7.17 -0.18
C LYS A 166 15.92 8.12 -0.07
N ASP A 167 16.03 9.29 -0.70
CA ASP A 167 14.93 10.25 -0.79
C ASP A 167 13.85 9.71 -1.75
N GLY A 168 12.59 9.77 -1.35
CA GLY A 168 11.50 9.29 -2.20
C GLY A 168 11.29 10.15 -3.45
N SER A 169 11.64 11.43 -3.42
CA SER A 169 11.53 12.32 -4.59
C SER A 169 12.36 11.82 -5.78
N GLU A 170 13.43 11.07 -5.54
CA GLU A 170 14.24 10.44 -6.59
C GLU A 170 13.46 9.39 -7.39
N ASP A 171 12.40 8.80 -6.81
CA ASP A 171 11.54 7.80 -7.43
C ASP A 171 10.22 8.41 -7.98
N GLN A 172 10.04 9.73 -7.92
CA GLN A 172 8.86 10.45 -8.42
C GLN A 172 9.23 11.37 -9.59
N PRO A 173 9.18 10.88 -10.84
CA PRO A 173 9.69 11.63 -11.99
C PRO A 173 8.80 12.81 -12.40
N ILE A 174 7.49 12.77 -12.15
CA ILE A 174 6.53 13.80 -12.59
C ILE A 174 5.40 13.90 -11.55
N LEU A 175 5.17 15.13 -11.04
CA LEU A 175 4.13 15.42 -10.04
C LEU A 175 2.86 16.04 -10.65
N GLU A 176 2.96 16.60 -11.85
CA GLU A 176 1.86 17.25 -12.56
C GLU A 176 1.26 16.25 -13.55
N TYR A 177 -0.07 16.08 -13.50
CA TYR A 177 -0.75 15.24 -14.49
C TYR A 177 -1.03 16.04 -15.75
N ASP A 178 -0.39 15.66 -16.84
CA ASP A 178 -0.72 16.13 -18.17
C ASP A 178 -1.57 15.10 -18.90
N TYR A 179 -2.70 15.55 -19.44
CA TYR A 179 -3.47 14.72 -20.35
C TYR A 179 -2.60 14.36 -21.57
N PRO A 180 -2.62 13.11 -22.04
CA PRO A 180 -1.81 12.69 -23.18
C PRO A 180 -2.09 13.48 -24.47
N ASN A 181 -3.30 14.05 -24.60
CA ASN A 181 -3.71 14.93 -25.68
C ASN A 181 -5.01 15.69 -25.31
N ASP A 182 -5.36 16.69 -26.13
CA ASP A 182 -6.57 17.51 -25.93
C ASP A 182 -7.87 16.72 -26.11
N GLU A 183 -7.91 15.69 -26.97
CA GLU A 183 -9.09 14.86 -27.17
C GLU A 183 -9.50 14.17 -25.85
N LEU A 184 -8.56 13.53 -25.16
CA LEU A 184 -8.79 12.90 -23.86
C LEU A 184 -9.11 13.92 -22.76
N LYS A 185 -8.54 15.13 -22.85
CA LYS A 185 -8.85 16.23 -21.92
C LYS A 185 -10.30 16.71 -22.05
N GLU A 186 -10.82 16.79 -23.27
CA GLU A 186 -12.20 17.22 -23.52
C GLU A 186 -13.24 16.18 -23.07
N LEU A 187 -12.91 14.88 -23.10
CA LEU A 187 -13.79 13.83 -22.56
C LEU A 187 -14.09 14.02 -21.06
N PHE A 188 -13.18 14.64 -20.31
CA PHE A 188 -13.34 14.85 -18.87
C PHE A 188 -14.29 16.00 -18.50
N LYS A 189 -14.55 16.94 -19.42
CA LYS A 189 -15.35 18.14 -19.13
C LYS A 189 -16.86 17.93 -19.18
N GLN A 190 -17.33 16.71 -19.50
CA GLN A 190 -18.75 16.44 -19.80
C GLN A 190 -19.54 15.79 -18.65
N TYR A 191 -19.00 15.68 -17.44
CA TYR A 191 -19.69 15.08 -16.28
C TYR A 191 -19.51 15.89 -14.99
#